data_AF-A0A562LJV3-F1
#
_entry.id   AF-A0A562LJV3-F1
#
_cell.length_a   1.000
_cell.length_b   1.000
_cell.length_c   1.000
_cell.angle_alpha   90.00
_cell.angle_beta   90.00
_cell.angle_gamma   90.00
#
_symmetry.space_group_name_H-M   'P 1'
#
loop_
_entity.id
_entity.type
_entity.pdbx_description
1 polymer ?
#
loop_
_entity_poly.entity_id
_entity_poly.type
_entity_poly.pdbx_seq_one_letter_code
_entity_poly.pdbx_strand_id
1 'polypeptide(L)'
;MNSLVSISLAGATPVPAPAMQAPDRRALEAYASWLHMERRLLCLELWPHMGVDAEKYIWADNAGHDWHFRGEGDWRDLPQPSSRAARVLDLVRVDWKDPRYGNISPRDNGLRPALPDNWPASDDPIFAAIEAHKHIHERLAKEVSKHSELEQEIPLEKRQSEVNPWEDEFIVETDDPRWIASERALLKAFDAEIEAACALCEIRPKTRPGLMALLNYALTHDKDGHGWPRALESGDSRNITRSWHHFLIENVTVALTLGLGEV
;
A
#
# COMPACT_ATOMS: atom_id res chain seq x y z
N MET A 1 39.27 43.95 44.16
CA MET A 1 39.76 43.81 42.78
C MET A 1 39.67 42.32 42.44
N ASN A 2 38.63 41.89 41.72
CA ASN A 2 38.44 40.49 41.35
C ASN A 2 38.88 40.31 39.90
N SER A 3 39.99 39.57 39.72
CA SER A 3 40.55 39.25 38.41
C SER A 3 39.81 38.04 37.83
N LEU A 4 39.07 38.25 36.73
CA LEU A 4 38.48 37.17 35.95
C LEU A 4 39.57 36.57 35.06
N VAL A 5 39.90 35.29 35.30
CA VAL A 5 40.81 34.51 34.45
C VAL A 5 40.00 33.92 33.31
N SER A 6 40.26 34.37 32.09
CA SER A 6 39.66 33.83 30.87
C SER A 6 40.55 32.71 30.34
N ILE A 7 40.08 31.47 30.38
CA ILE A 7 40.77 30.32 29.79
C ILE A 7 40.32 30.19 28.34
N SER A 8 41.19 30.52 27.38
CA SER A 8 40.98 30.21 25.97
C SER A 8 41.07 28.70 25.76
N LEU A 9 39.94 28.04 25.52
CA LEU A 9 39.97 26.68 24.96
C LEU A 9 40.50 26.77 23.52
N ALA A 10 41.73 26.31 23.32
CA ALA A 10 42.26 26.05 22.00
C ALA A 10 41.34 25.03 21.31
N GLY A 11 40.78 25.41 20.15
CA GLY A 11 39.88 24.56 19.38
C GLY A 11 40.59 23.27 18.99
N ALA A 12 40.17 22.16 19.58
CA ALA A 12 40.57 20.83 19.12
C ALA A 12 40.06 20.66 17.69
N THR A 13 40.97 20.49 16.73
CA THR A 13 40.61 20.07 15.38
C THR A 13 39.86 18.75 15.47
N PRO A 14 38.61 18.65 14.97
CA PRO A 14 37.86 17.41 15.04
C PRO A 14 38.61 16.32 14.28
N VAL A 15 38.95 15.24 14.99
CA VAL A 15 39.50 14.05 14.36
C VAL A 15 38.41 13.48 13.46
N PRO A 16 38.65 13.31 12.15
CA PRO A 16 37.66 12.75 11.25
C PRO A 16 37.31 11.33 11.74
N ALA A 17 36.03 11.10 12.03
CA ALA A 17 35.56 9.79 12.40
C ALA A 17 35.85 8.81 11.25
N PRO A 18 36.35 7.59 11.54
CA PRO A 18 36.58 6.60 10.50
C PRO A 18 35.31 6.37 9.68
N ALA A 19 35.47 6.27 8.35
CA ALA A 19 34.36 6.00 7.45
C ALA A 19 33.68 4.71 7.88
N MET A 20 32.40 4.84 8.24
CA MET A 20 31.67 3.73 8.82
C MET A 20 31.33 2.73 7.73
N GLN A 21 31.70 1.47 7.92
CA GLN A 21 31.34 0.41 7.00
C GLN A 21 29.81 0.31 6.96
N ALA A 22 29.23 0.31 5.75
CA ALA A 22 27.80 0.09 5.59
C ALA A 22 27.42 -1.25 6.26
N PRO A 23 26.35 -1.29 7.07
CA PRO A 23 25.93 -2.52 7.71
C PRO A 23 25.60 -3.56 6.65
N ASP A 24 26.13 -4.77 6.84
CA ASP A 24 25.76 -5.90 6.00
C ASP A 24 24.36 -6.42 6.39
N ARG A 25 23.83 -7.34 5.59
CA ARG A 25 22.51 -7.95 5.83
C ARG A 25 22.38 -8.55 7.24
N ARG A 26 23.45 -9.11 7.80
CA ARG A 26 23.43 -9.73 9.13
C ARG A 26 23.19 -8.69 10.21
N ALA A 27 23.84 -7.53 10.12
CA ALA A 27 23.59 -6.41 11.03
C ALA A 27 22.13 -5.95 10.96
N LEU A 28 21.54 -5.88 9.76
CA LEU A 28 20.15 -5.44 9.58
C LEU A 28 19.15 -6.46 10.13
N GLU A 29 19.35 -7.75 9.88
CA GLU A 29 18.51 -8.83 10.41
C GLU A 29 18.60 -8.88 11.94
N ALA A 30 19.81 -8.85 12.50
CA ALA A 30 20.03 -8.82 13.94
C ALA A 30 19.37 -7.58 14.59
N TYR A 31 19.47 -6.42 13.93
CA TYR A 31 18.87 -5.18 14.43
C TYR A 31 17.34 -5.23 14.40
N ALA A 32 16.74 -5.76 13.33
CA ALA A 32 15.30 -5.92 13.23
C ALA A 32 14.76 -6.89 14.30
N SER A 33 15.42 -8.04 14.49
CA SER A 33 15.05 -9.00 15.55
C SER A 33 15.21 -8.39 16.94
N TRP A 34 16.29 -7.66 17.18
CA TRP A 34 16.53 -6.98 18.45
C TRP A 34 15.44 -5.93 18.74
N LEU A 35 15.14 -5.03 17.80
CA LEU A 35 14.08 -4.03 17.95
C LEU A 35 12.70 -4.65 18.27
N HIS A 36 12.37 -5.76 17.61
CA HIS A 36 11.12 -6.48 17.88
C HIS A 36 11.07 -7.02 19.31
N MET A 37 12.13 -7.69 19.76
CA MET A 37 12.19 -8.26 21.10
C MET A 37 12.23 -7.20 22.20
N GLU A 38 13.02 -6.14 22.03
CA GLU A 38 13.06 -5.01 22.96
C GLU A 38 11.69 -4.35 23.10
N ARG A 39 11.01 -4.09 21.97
CA ARG A 39 9.67 -3.52 22.02
C ARG A 39 8.71 -4.44 22.76
N ARG A 40 8.73 -5.75 22.47
CA ARG A 40 7.88 -6.72 23.14
C ARG A 40 8.10 -6.71 24.66
N LEU A 41 9.36 -6.76 25.11
CA LEU A 41 9.71 -6.74 26.53
C LEU A 41 9.26 -5.43 27.18
N LEU A 42 9.57 -4.29 26.57
CA LEU A 42 9.17 -2.98 27.07
C LEU A 42 7.64 -2.82 27.15
N CYS A 43 6.89 -3.32 26.16
CA CYS A 43 5.43 -3.30 26.22
C CYS A 43 4.88 -4.12 27.38
N LEU A 44 5.46 -5.29 27.66
CA LEU A 44 5.08 -6.11 28.81
C LEU A 44 5.39 -5.40 30.15
N GLU A 45 6.47 -4.62 30.21
CA GLU A 45 6.81 -3.79 31.38
C GLU A 45 5.84 -2.61 31.56
N LEU A 46 5.48 -1.92 30.46
CA LEU A 46 4.59 -0.76 30.50
C LEU A 46 3.13 -1.15 30.78
N TRP A 47 2.67 -2.28 30.25
CA TRP A 47 1.27 -2.72 30.35
C TRP A 47 1.15 -4.18 30.81
N PRO A 48 1.59 -4.51 32.03
CA PRO A 48 1.62 -5.90 32.50
C PRO A 48 0.24 -6.55 32.55
N HIS A 49 -0.81 -5.75 32.76
CA HIS A 49 -2.21 -6.21 32.81
C HIS A 49 -2.76 -6.65 31.43
N MET A 50 -2.10 -6.28 30.33
CA MET A 50 -2.51 -6.67 28.98
C MET A 50 -1.91 -7.99 28.51
N GLY A 51 -0.96 -8.57 29.25
CA GLY A 51 -0.29 -9.81 28.85
C GLY A 51 0.31 -9.73 27.45
N VAL A 52 0.13 -10.79 26.65
CA VAL A 52 0.68 -10.83 25.27
C VAL A 52 0.10 -9.78 24.34
N ASP A 53 -1.08 -9.23 24.62
CA ASP A 53 -1.69 -8.18 23.78
C ASP A 53 -0.99 -6.82 23.94
N ALA A 54 -0.17 -6.65 25.00
CA ALA A 54 0.65 -5.45 25.17
C ALA A 54 1.53 -5.19 23.94
N GLU A 55 2.02 -6.23 23.27
CA GLU A 55 2.88 -6.09 22.09
C GLU A 55 2.11 -5.58 20.86
N LYS A 56 0.78 -5.65 20.82
CA LYS A 56 -0.01 -5.14 19.69
C LYS A 56 -0.33 -3.65 19.84
N TYR A 57 -0.20 -3.12 21.05
CA TYR A 57 -0.55 -1.75 21.35
C TYR A 57 0.53 -0.77 20.84
N ILE A 58 0.11 0.19 20.00
CA ILE A 58 0.97 1.25 19.47
C ILE A 58 0.45 2.57 20.02
N TRP A 59 1.17 3.15 20.97
CA TRP A 59 0.90 4.51 21.44
C TRP A 59 1.38 5.51 20.39
N ALA A 60 0.45 6.12 19.64
CA ALA A 60 0.73 7.25 18.76
C ALA A 60 0.82 8.57 19.57
N ASP A 61 1.27 9.66 18.95
CA ASP A 61 1.40 10.98 19.61
C ASP A 61 2.44 11.05 20.74
N ASN A 62 3.62 10.49 20.50
CA ASN A 62 4.79 10.67 21.36
C ASN A 62 6.03 11.03 20.52
N ALA A 63 7.11 11.41 21.17
CA ALA A 63 8.34 11.83 20.50
C ALA A 63 8.92 10.78 19.52
N GLY A 64 8.71 9.48 19.79
CA GLY A 64 9.15 8.41 18.89
C GLY A 64 8.29 8.32 17.63
N HIS A 65 6.97 8.38 17.78
CA HIS A 65 6.04 8.50 16.66
C HIS A 65 6.32 9.77 15.83
N ASP A 66 6.54 10.89 16.51
CA ASP A 66 6.77 12.19 15.89
C ASP A 66 8.09 12.23 15.12
N TRP A 67 9.13 11.58 15.65
CA TRP A 67 10.40 11.42 14.95
C TRP A 67 10.22 10.74 13.59
N HIS A 68 9.28 9.80 13.45
CA HIS A 68 9.04 9.07 12.21
C HIS A 68 8.00 9.73 11.29
N PHE A 69 6.96 10.34 11.88
CA PHE A 69 5.70 10.62 11.17
C PHE A 69 5.12 12.01 11.42
N ARG A 70 5.77 12.90 12.18
CA ARG A 70 5.32 14.28 12.33
C ARG A 70 6.31 15.30 11.77
N GLY A 71 5.82 16.13 10.86
CA GLY A 71 6.54 17.23 10.21
C GLY A 71 6.09 17.41 8.75
N GLU A 72 6.59 18.46 8.09
CA GLU A 72 6.53 18.60 6.64
C GLU A 72 7.63 17.72 6.03
N GLY A 73 7.36 16.44 5.78
CA GLY A 73 8.33 15.54 5.16
C GLY A 73 7.89 14.08 5.13
N ASP A 74 8.47 13.30 4.22
CA ASP A 74 8.29 11.85 4.14
C ASP A 74 9.26 11.18 5.15
N TRP A 75 8.86 10.09 5.80
CA TRP A 75 9.77 9.30 6.66
C TRP A 75 11.03 8.81 5.89
N ARG A 76 10.95 8.78 4.56
CA ARG A 76 12.08 8.50 3.65
C ARG A 76 13.16 9.58 3.69
N ASP A 77 12.83 10.80 4.03
CA ASP A 77 13.75 11.94 4.09
C ASP A 77 14.60 11.93 5.38
N LEU A 78 14.24 11.09 6.35
CA LEU A 78 14.95 10.94 7.61
C LEU A 78 16.07 9.88 7.53
N PRO A 79 17.06 9.93 8.45
CA PRO A 79 18.07 8.89 8.54
C PRO A 79 17.45 7.50 8.73
N GLN A 80 17.58 6.66 7.71
CA GLN A 80 16.98 5.32 7.69
C GLN A 80 17.53 4.46 8.84
N PRO A 81 16.74 3.52 9.42
CA PRO A 81 17.20 2.65 10.50
C PRO A 81 18.51 1.90 10.17
N SER A 82 18.72 1.56 8.90
CA SER A 82 19.95 0.95 8.41
C SER A 82 21.19 1.80 8.69
N SER A 83 21.09 3.13 8.67
CA SER A 83 22.23 4.03 8.94
C SER A 83 22.78 3.94 10.37
N ARG A 84 22.01 3.37 11.31
CA ARG A 84 22.36 3.27 12.74
C ARG A 84 22.46 1.84 13.27
N ALA A 85 22.02 0.84 12.52
CA ALA A 85 21.89 -0.55 12.96
C ALA A 85 23.15 -1.10 13.66
N ALA A 86 24.30 -1.09 12.97
CA ALA A 86 25.55 -1.62 13.52
C ALA A 86 26.01 -0.86 14.79
N ARG A 87 25.82 0.47 14.83
CA ARG A 87 26.17 1.28 16.01
C ARG A 87 25.32 0.92 17.21
N VAL A 88 24.01 0.73 17.02
CA VAL A 88 23.11 0.38 18.11
C VAL A 88 23.46 -1.00 18.64
N LEU A 89 23.63 -1.99 17.77
CA LEU A 89 24.02 -3.34 18.17
C LEU A 89 25.36 -3.38 18.90
N ASP A 90 26.38 -2.66 18.42
CA ASP A 90 27.67 -2.56 19.09
C ASP A 90 27.53 -1.84 20.46
N LEU A 91 26.69 -0.80 20.56
CA LEU A 91 26.42 -0.07 21.80
C LEU A 91 25.75 -0.95 22.87
N VAL A 92 24.77 -1.76 22.47
CA VAL A 92 24.07 -2.70 23.38
C VAL A 92 24.80 -4.03 23.54
N ARG A 93 26.01 -4.16 22.98
CA ARG A 93 26.89 -5.34 23.08
C ARG A 93 26.25 -6.62 22.54
N VAL A 94 25.41 -6.50 21.51
CA VAL A 94 24.93 -7.66 20.76
C VAL A 94 26.05 -8.14 19.84
N ASP A 95 26.51 -9.38 20.01
CA ASP A 95 27.56 -9.96 19.16
C ASP A 95 27.00 -10.45 17.82
N TRP A 96 26.58 -9.51 16.98
CA TRP A 96 26.01 -9.77 15.66
C TRP A 96 27.05 -10.22 14.62
N LYS A 97 28.35 -10.13 14.96
CA LYS A 97 29.48 -10.55 14.12
C LYS A 97 29.83 -12.02 14.34
N ASP A 98 29.24 -12.66 15.35
CA ASP A 98 29.48 -14.06 15.66
C ASP A 98 29.07 -14.97 14.48
N PRO A 99 30.01 -15.79 13.95
CA PRO A 99 29.75 -16.65 12.80
C PRO A 99 28.67 -17.71 13.07
N ARG A 100 28.35 -18.00 14.33
CA ARG A 100 27.26 -18.93 14.71
C ARG A 100 25.88 -18.44 14.25
N TYR A 101 25.69 -17.12 14.11
CA TYR A 101 24.39 -16.51 13.82
C TYR A 101 24.21 -16.06 12.35
N GLY A 102 25.10 -16.46 11.43
CA GLY A 102 25.09 -16.01 10.03
C GLY A 102 24.77 -17.06 8.96
N ASN A 103 24.63 -18.34 9.33
CA ASN A 103 24.47 -19.45 8.37
C ASN A 103 23.03 -19.98 8.25
N ILE A 104 22.07 -19.45 9.02
CA ILE A 104 20.70 -19.98 9.10
C ILE A 104 19.67 -19.08 8.42
N SER A 105 20.02 -17.83 8.05
CA SER A 105 19.19 -17.08 7.12
C SER A 105 19.32 -17.80 5.77
N PRO A 106 18.25 -18.40 5.21
CA PRO A 106 18.28 -18.82 3.82
C PRO A 106 18.74 -17.58 3.07
N ARG A 107 19.82 -17.66 2.30
CA ARG A 107 20.20 -16.57 1.40
C ARG A 107 18.96 -16.20 0.60
N ASP A 108 18.27 -15.15 1.03
CA ASP A 108 17.30 -14.46 0.22
C ASP A 108 18.14 -13.67 -0.77
N ASN A 109 18.44 -14.41 -1.83
CA ASN A 109 19.19 -14.03 -3.01
C ASN A 109 18.39 -13.06 -3.90
N GLY A 110 17.27 -12.51 -3.41
CA GLY A 110 16.31 -11.76 -4.21
C GLY A 110 15.56 -12.63 -5.22
N LEU A 111 15.92 -13.90 -5.37
CA LEU A 111 15.17 -14.91 -6.12
C LEU A 111 14.11 -15.45 -5.18
N ARG A 112 13.09 -14.63 -4.90
CA ARG A 112 11.82 -15.25 -4.52
C ARG A 112 11.41 -16.12 -5.70
N PRO A 113 11.13 -17.43 -5.50
CA PRO A 113 10.34 -18.14 -6.49
C PRO A 113 9.13 -17.26 -6.77
N ALA A 114 8.71 -17.13 -8.05
CA ALA A 114 7.38 -16.61 -8.30
C ALA A 114 6.44 -17.35 -7.34
N LEU A 115 5.67 -16.59 -6.55
CA LEU A 115 4.60 -17.22 -5.79
C LEU A 115 3.85 -18.07 -6.81
N PRO A 116 3.57 -19.35 -6.51
CA PRO A 116 2.64 -20.09 -7.34
C PRO A 116 1.42 -19.20 -7.54
N ASP A 117 0.85 -19.16 -8.75
CA ASP A 117 -0.30 -18.30 -9.06
C ASP A 117 -1.48 -18.48 -8.07
N ASN A 118 -1.39 -19.51 -7.23
CA ASN A 118 -2.32 -19.95 -6.22
C ASN A 118 -1.66 -20.07 -4.82
N TRP A 119 -1.01 -19.04 -4.23
CA TRP A 119 -0.58 -19.13 -2.82
C TRP A 119 -0.95 -17.95 -1.89
N PRO A 120 -1.65 -18.22 -0.76
CA PRO A 120 -2.35 -19.47 -0.48
C PRO A 120 -3.46 -19.65 -1.52
N ALA A 121 -3.54 -20.84 -2.13
CA ALA A 121 -4.67 -21.24 -2.96
C ALA A 121 -5.84 -21.40 -2.01
N SER A 122 -6.46 -20.29 -1.65
CA SER A 122 -7.80 -20.32 -1.14
C SER A 122 -8.70 -20.32 -2.37
N ASP A 123 -9.56 -21.32 -2.51
CA ASP A 123 -10.64 -21.37 -3.52
C ASP A 123 -11.71 -20.28 -3.26
N ASP A 124 -11.31 -19.17 -2.62
CA ASP A 124 -12.15 -18.03 -2.33
C ASP A 124 -12.33 -17.24 -3.64
N PRO A 125 -13.56 -17.19 -4.19
CA PRO A 125 -13.82 -16.55 -5.49
C PRO A 125 -13.43 -15.07 -5.52
N ILE A 126 -13.27 -14.44 -4.35
CA ILE A 126 -12.86 -13.04 -4.26
C ILE A 126 -11.47 -12.78 -4.83
N PHE A 127 -10.54 -13.73 -4.77
CA PHE A 127 -9.21 -13.55 -5.35
C PHE A 127 -9.27 -13.38 -6.86
N ALA A 128 -10.06 -14.23 -7.54
CA ALA A 128 -10.27 -14.11 -8.98
C ALA A 128 -10.94 -12.79 -9.36
N ALA A 129 -11.88 -12.31 -8.53
CA ALA A 129 -12.54 -11.04 -8.74
C ALA A 129 -11.58 -9.84 -8.60
N ILE A 130 -10.69 -9.86 -7.60
CA ILE A 130 -9.65 -8.84 -7.41
C ILE A 130 -8.71 -8.79 -8.62
N GLU A 131 -8.22 -9.94 -9.09
CA GLU A 131 -7.34 -9.99 -10.26
C GLU A 131 -8.04 -9.55 -11.55
N ALA A 132 -9.31 -9.92 -11.73
CA ALA A 132 -10.12 -9.45 -12.85
C ALA A 132 -10.24 -7.92 -12.85
N HIS A 133 -10.52 -7.30 -11.70
CA HIS A 133 -10.58 -5.85 -11.57
C HIS A 133 -9.23 -5.19 -11.90
N LYS A 134 -8.12 -5.71 -11.38
CA LYS A 134 -6.77 -5.17 -11.68
C LYS A 134 -6.49 -5.18 -13.17
N HIS A 135 -6.75 -6.30 -13.84
CA HIS A 135 -6.53 -6.42 -15.28
C HIS A 135 -7.43 -5.47 -16.09
N ILE A 136 -8.69 -5.29 -15.68
CA ILE A 136 -9.61 -4.37 -16.33
C ILE A 136 -9.17 -2.92 -16.12
N HIS A 137 -8.77 -2.55 -14.90
CA HIS A 137 -8.25 -1.23 -14.60
C HIS A 137 -6.98 -0.90 -15.41
N GLU A 138 -6.05 -1.86 -15.56
CA GLU A 138 -4.88 -1.69 -16.43
C GLU A 138 -5.27 -1.50 -17.91
N ARG A 139 -6.34 -2.14 -18.37
CA ARG A 139 -6.86 -1.93 -19.73
C ARG A 139 -7.48 -0.55 -19.86
N LEU A 140 -8.29 -0.11 -18.90
CA LEU A 140 -8.83 1.25 -18.88
C LEU A 140 -7.72 2.29 -18.94
N ALA A 141 -6.67 2.14 -18.11
CA ALA A 141 -5.53 3.06 -18.13
C ALA A 141 -4.84 3.14 -19.52
N LYS A 142 -4.75 2.01 -20.24
CA LYS A 142 -4.23 1.98 -21.61
C LYS A 142 -5.15 2.70 -22.60
N GLU A 143 -6.46 2.51 -22.51
CA GLU A 143 -7.41 3.21 -23.39
C GLU A 143 -7.46 4.71 -23.11
N VAL A 144 -7.41 5.14 -21.83
CA VAL A 144 -7.26 6.55 -21.44
C VAL A 144 -6.00 7.14 -22.06
N SER A 145 -4.86 6.44 -21.95
CA SER A 145 -3.59 6.92 -22.50
C SER A 145 -3.64 7.10 -24.02
N LYS A 146 -4.16 6.11 -24.76
CA LYS A 146 -4.35 6.20 -26.21
C LYS A 146 -5.29 7.34 -26.61
N HIS A 147 -6.38 7.52 -25.86
CA HIS A 147 -7.34 8.58 -26.12
C HIS A 147 -6.70 9.97 -25.94
N SER A 148 -5.93 10.15 -24.85
CA SER A 148 -5.15 11.39 -24.64
C SER A 148 -4.08 11.63 -25.70
N GLU A 149 -3.43 10.59 -26.23
CA GLU A 149 -2.49 10.72 -27.35
C GLU A 149 -3.19 11.21 -28.62
N LEU A 150 -4.38 10.66 -28.93
CA LEU A 150 -5.19 11.11 -30.06
C LEU A 150 -5.68 12.55 -29.89
N GLU A 151 -6.01 12.96 -28.67
CA GLU A 151 -6.39 14.35 -28.37
C GLU A 151 -5.28 15.35 -28.71
N GLN A 152 -4.01 14.95 -28.54
CA GLN A 152 -2.84 15.76 -28.89
C GLN A 152 -2.54 15.76 -30.40
N GLU A 153 -2.84 14.65 -31.09
CA GLU A 153 -2.56 14.49 -32.52
C GLU A 153 -3.63 15.15 -33.41
N ILE A 154 -4.90 15.00 -33.05
CA ILE A 154 -6.04 15.36 -33.89
C ILE A 154 -6.46 16.81 -33.58
N PRO A 155 -6.54 17.70 -34.60
CA PRO A 155 -7.04 19.06 -34.40
C PRO A 155 -8.42 19.09 -33.75
N LEU A 156 -8.67 20.07 -32.88
CA LEU A 156 -9.90 20.18 -32.09
C LEU A 156 -11.17 20.08 -32.97
N GLU A 157 -11.16 20.72 -34.14
CA GLU A 157 -12.25 20.73 -35.11
C GLU A 157 -12.58 19.36 -35.72
N LYS A 158 -11.74 18.34 -35.49
CA LYS A 158 -11.94 16.95 -35.95
C LYS A 158 -12.20 15.95 -34.82
N ARG A 159 -12.46 16.45 -33.61
CA ARG A 159 -12.74 15.67 -32.39
C ARG A 159 -13.95 16.21 -31.64
N GLN A 160 -15.02 16.50 -32.37
CA GLN A 160 -16.26 17.08 -31.87
C GLN A 160 -17.32 16.01 -31.51
N SER A 161 -17.09 14.76 -31.91
CA SER A 161 -17.95 13.62 -31.61
C SER A 161 -17.75 13.18 -30.17
N GLU A 162 -18.85 12.83 -29.51
CA GLU A 162 -18.88 12.40 -28.11
C GLU A 162 -19.74 11.15 -28.01
N VAL A 163 -19.25 10.14 -27.30
CA VAL A 163 -20.01 8.92 -27.00
C VAL A 163 -20.36 8.92 -25.52
N ASN A 164 -21.62 9.26 -25.21
CA ASN A 164 -22.12 9.38 -23.85
C ASN A 164 -22.92 8.13 -23.43
N PRO A 165 -22.78 7.60 -22.20
CA PRO A 165 -23.60 6.49 -21.70
C PRO A 165 -25.09 6.79 -21.52
N TRP A 166 -25.47 8.07 -21.39
CA TRP A 166 -26.84 8.49 -21.00
C TRP A 166 -27.66 9.06 -22.14
N GLU A 167 -27.03 9.38 -23.27
CA GLU A 167 -27.66 9.99 -24.45
C GLU A 167 -27.27 9.21 -25.71
N ASP A 168 -27.98 9.43 -26.81
CA ASP A 168 -27.60 8.86 -28.10
C ASP A 168 -26.21 9.37 -28.54
N GLU A 169 -25.43 8.54 -29.23
CA GLU A 169 -24.10 8.93 -29.71
C GLU A 169 -24.16 10.21 -30.56
N PHE A 170 -23.41 11.24 -30.19
CA PHE A 170 -23.30 12.46 -30.98
C PHE A 170 -22.09 12.34 -31.91
N ILE A 171 -22.36 12.00 -33.17
CA ILE A 171 -21.31 11.80 -34.18
C ILE A 171 -21.30 12.94 -35.18
N VAL A 172 -20.15 13.61 -35.30
CA VAL A 172 -19.89 14.61 -36.33
C VAL A 172 -19.24 13.91 -37.53
N GLU A 173 -19.91 13.92 -38.68
CA GLU A 173 -19.49 13.17 -39.88
C GLU A 173 -18.07 13.52 -40.36
N THR A 174 -17.60 14.75 -40.11
CA THR A 174 -16.30 15.24 -40.56
C THR A 174 -15.14 14.91 -39.61
N ASP A 175 -15.42 14.29 -38.46
CA ASP A 175 -14.39 13.96 -37.49
C ASP A 175 -13.44 12.86 -37.96
N ASP A 176 -12.27 12.82 -37.34
CA ASP A 176 -11.32 11.74 -37.59
C ASP A 176 -11.94 10.41 -37.08
N PRO A 177 -12.08 9.37 -37.94
CA PRO A 177 -12.68 8.11 -37.52
C PRO A 177 -11.92 7.43 -36.38
N ARG A 178 -10.63 7.75 -36.17
CA ARG A 178 -9.84 7.26 -35.03
C ARG A 178 -10.32 7.87 -33.72
N TRP A 179 -10.79 9.11 -33.73
CA TRP A 179 -11.38 9.76 -32.56
C TRP A 179 -12.65 9.04 -32.10
N ILE A 180 -13.60 8.85 -33.03
CA ILE A 180 -14.88 8.16 -32.76
C ILE A 180 -14.63 6.73 -32.26
N ALA A 181 -13.67 6.01 -32.86
CA ALA A 181 -13.31 4.66 -32.41
C ALA A 181 -12.74 4.66 -30.99
N SER A 182 -11.93 5.67 -30.64
CA SER A 182 -11.37 5.81 -29.30
C SER A 182 -12.41 6.16 -28.25
N GLU A 183 -13.37 7.04 -28.56
CA GLU A 183 -14.51 7.38 -27.69
C GLU A 183 -15.29 6.12 -27.29
N ARG A 184 -15.70 5.31 -28.29
CA ARG A 184 -16.42 4.06 -28.04
C ARG A 184 -15.59 3.06 -27.23
N ALA A 185 -14.29 2.96 -27.51
CA ALA A 185 -13.40 2.06 -26.78
C ALA A 185 -13.22 2.48 -25.32
N LEU A 186 -13.13 3.79 -25.08
CA LEU A 186 -13.01 4.37 -23.75
C LEU A 186 -14.29 4.15 -22.93
N LEU A 187 -15.47 4.43 -23.50
CA LEU A 187 -16.75 4.18 -22.84
C LEU A 187 -16.87 2.70 -22.43
N LYS A 188 -16.61 1.78 -23.36
CA LYS A 188 -16.63 0.34 -23.09
C LYS A 188 -15.65 -0.08 -21.99
N ALA A 189 -14.50 0.58 -21.89
CA ALA A 189 -13.52 0.29 -20.86
C ALA A 189 -13.98 0.79 -19.49
N PHE A 190 -14.63 1.95 -19.41
CA PHE A 190 -15.27 2.45 -18.19
C PHE A 190 -16.41 1.54 -17.73
N ASP A 191 -17.30 1.13 -18.64
CA ASP A 191 -18.39 0.20 -18.30
C ASP A 191 -17.86 -1.11 -17.74
N ALA A 192 -16.83 -1.69 -18.38
CA ALA A 192 -16.21 -2.93 -17.90
C ALA A 192 -15.55 -2.77 -16.52
N GLU A 193 -14.98 -1.60 -16.23
CA GLU A 193 -14.38 -1.31 -14.93
C GLU A 193 -15.45 -1.18 -13.84
N ILE A 194 -16.54 -0.46 -14.13
CA ILE A 194 -17.69 -0.33 -13.22
C ILE A 194 -18.30 -1.71 -12.94
N GLU A 195 -18.51 -2.54 -13.97
CA GLU A 195 -19.01 -3.91 -13.81
C GLU A 195 -18.09 -4.76 -12.92
N ALA A 196 -16.77 -4.66 -13.11
CA ALA A 196 -15.80 -5.36 -12.28
C ALA A 196 -15.78 -4.86 -10.84
N ALA A 197 -15.95 -3.54 -10.63
CA ALA A 197 -16.05 -2.95 -9.31
C ALA A 197 -17.33 -3.44 -8.61
N CYS A 198 -18.47 -3.49 -9.30
CA CYS A 198 -19.71 -4.07 -8.78
C CYS A 198 -19.53 -5.54 -8.38
N ALA A 199 -18.83 -6.34 -9.20
CA ALA A 199 -18.57 -7.74 -8.89
C ALA A 199 -17.81 -7.94 -7.56
N LEU A 200 -16.91 -7.02 -7.18
CA LEU A 200 -16.23 -7.05 -5.88
C LEU A 200 -17.19 -6.85 -4.69
N CYS A 201 -18.30 -6.14 -4.89
CA CYS A 201 -19.34 -5.96 -3.88
C CYS A 201 -20.29 -7.16 -3.81
N GLU A 202 -20.46 -7.92 -4.89
CA GLU A 202 -21.39 -9.04 -4.96
C GLU A 202 -20.75 -10.39 -4.59
N ILE A 203 -19.48 -10.58 -4.98
CA ILE A 203 -18.74 -11.82 -4.71
C ILE A 203 -18.38 -11.86 -3.23
N ARG A 204 -18.97 -12.81 -2.52
CA ARG A 204 -18.76 -12.95 -1.08
C ARG A 204 -17.43 -13.64 -0.78
N PRO A 205 -16.55 -13.05 0.06
CA PRO A 205 -15.41 -13.75 0.61
C PRO A 205 -15.86 -14.94 1.45
N LYS A 206 -15.26 -16.11 1.25
CA LYS A 206 -15.56 -17.34 1.99
C LYS A 206 -14.57 -17.63 3.12
N THR A 207 -13.44 -16.95 3.13
CA THR A 207 -12.32 -17.21 4.03
C THR A 207 -11.80 -15.92 4.66
N ARG A 208 -11.12 -16.04 5.82
CA ARG A 208 -10.45 -14.88 6.45
C ARG A 208 -9.39 -14.24 5.53
N PRO A 209 -8.52 -15.01 4.85
CA PRO A 209 -7.57 -14.42 3.89
C PRO A 209 -8.27 -13.67 2.74
N GLY A 210 -9.33 -14.24 2.16
CA GLY A 210 -10.08 -13.58 1.09
C GLY A 210 -10.73 -12.27 1.54
N LEU A 211 -11.32 -12.26 2.74
CA LEU A 211 -11.88 -11.03 3.33
C LEU A 211 -10.80 -9.96 3.51
N MET A 212 -9.65 -10.32 4.09
CA MET A 212 -8.54 -9.39 4.31
C MET A 212 -7.96 -8.88 2.99
N ALA A 213 -7.87 -9.73 1.97
CA ALA A 213 -7.41 -9.34 0.64
C ALA A 213 -8.34 -8.31 0.00
N LEU A 214 -9.66 -8.51 0.08
CA LEU A 214 -10.66 -7.56 -0.42
C LEU A 214 -10.55 -6.20 0.26
N LEU A 215 -10.49 -6.18 1.60
CA LEU A 215 -10.40 -4.93 2.36
C LEU A 215 -9.08 -4.19 2.08
N ASN A 216 -7.97 -4.91 1.99
CA ASN A 216 -6.68 -4.31 1.66
C ASN A 216 -6.67 -3.76 0.22
N TYR A 217 -7.29 -4.49 -0.72
CA TYR A 217 -7.41 -4.02 -2.10
C TYR A 217 -8.28 -2.76 -2.19
N ALA A 218 -9.43 -2.72 -1.49
CA ALA A 218 -10.30 -1.56 -1.38
C ALA A 218 -9.52 -0.29 -0.96
N LEU A 219 -8.67 -0.41 0.07
CA LEU A 219 -7.88 0.71 0.59
C LEU A 219 -6.72 1.11 -0.31
N THR A 220 -6.04 0.15 -0.93
CA THR A 220 -4.82 0.42 -1.71
C THR A 220 -5.10 0.86 -3.15
N HIS A 221 -6.27 0.52 -3.69
CA HIS A 221 -6.73 0.98 -4.99
C HIS A 221 -7.18 2.45 -4.93
N ASP A 222 -7.88 2.85 -3.86
CA ASP A 222 -8.42 4.21 -3.70
C ASP A 222 -7.41 5.19 -3.09
N LYS A 223 -6.40 5.55 -3.87
CA LYS A 223 -5.30 6.40 -3.39
C LYS A 223 -5.69 7.86 -3.18
N ASP A 224 -6.73 8.33 -3.85
CA ASP A 224 -7.12 9.75 -3.91
C ASP A 224 -8.60 9.99 -3.55
N GLY A 225 -9.37 8.96 -3.21
CA GLY A 225 -10.81 9.07 -2.91
C GLY A 225 -11.70 9.05 -4.16
N HIS A 226 -11.14 8.66 -5.30
CA HIS A 226 -11.83 8.56 -6.59
C HIS A 226 -11.68 7.19 -7.25
N GLY A 227 -11.04 6.22 -6.60
CA GLY A 227 -10.80 4.88 -7.15
C GLY A 227 -12.03 3.97 -7.20
N TRP A 228 -13.16 4.37 -6.60
CA TRP A 228 -14.38 3.56 -6.56
C TRP A 228 -15.62 4.33 -7.01
N PRO A 229 -16.60 3.66 -7.64
CA PRO A 229 -17.87 4.28 -8.02
C PRO A 229 -18.63 4.91 -6.85
N ARG A 230 -19.11 6.14 -7.05
CA ARG A 230 -19.78 6.95 -6.01
C ARG A 230 -21.28 6.69 -5.90
N ALA A 231 -21.90 6.27 -6.99
CA ALA A 231 -23.34 6.06 -7.08
C ALA A 231 -23.59 4.78 -7.86
N LEU A 232 -23.71 3.67 -7.13
CA LEU A 232 -24.11 2.38 -7.67
C LEU A 232 -25.56 2.12 -7.31
N GLU A 233 -26.32 1.61 -8.27
CA GLU A 233 -27.67 1.12 -8.05
C GLU A 233 -27.62 -0.31 -7.53
N SER A 234 -28.47 -0.63 -6.55
CA SER A 234 -28.59 -1.99 -6.05
C SER A 234 -29.18 -2.89 -7.14
N GLY A 235 -28.50 -3.97 -7.50
CA GLY A 235 -29.02 -5.00 -8.41
C GLY A 235 -30.15 -5.87 -7.85
N ASP A 236 -30.72 -5.49 -6.69
CA ASP A 236 -31.77 -6.22 -6.00
C ASP A 236 -33.09 -5.42 -5.91
N SER A 237 -34.10 -5.99 -5.27
CA SER A 237 -35.43 -5.40 -5.17
C SER A 237 -35.51 -4.11 -4.35
N ARG A 238 -34.43 -3.70 -3.67
CA ARG A 238 -34.40 -2.46 -2.88
C ARG A 238 -34.39 -1.22 -3.78
N ASN A 239 -33.84 -1.34 -5.00
CA ASN A 239 -33.72 -0.26 -5.97
C ASN A 239 -33.16 1.05 -5.34
N ILE A 240 -32.07 0.93 -4.59
CA ILE A 240 -31.40 2.05 -3.90
C ILE A 240 -30.09 2.40 -4.58
N THR A 241 -29.77 3.70 -4.64
CA THR A 241 -28.45 4.18 -5.08
C THR A 241 -27.58 4.51 -3.88
N ARG A 242 -26.39 3.89 -3.77
CA ARG A 242 -25.43 4.12 -2.67
C ARG A 242 -23.99 4.03 -3.18
N SER A 243 -23.02 4.39 -2.33
CA SER A 243 -21.60 4.29 -2.68
C SER A 243 -21.15 2.83 -2.75
N TRP A 244 -20.09 2.56 -3.53
CA TRP A 244 -19.46 1.24 -3.57
C TRP A 244 -19.09 0.72 -2.17
N HIS A 245 -18.54 1.60 -1.32
CA HIS A 245 -18.21 1.28 0.07
C HIS A 245 -19.41 0.79 0.90
N HIS A 246 -20.61 1.31 0.64
CA HIS A 246 -21.82 0.85 1.34
C HIS A 246 -22.11 -0.63 1.03
N PHE A 247 -22.10 -0.99 -0.26
CA PHE A 247 -22.34 -2.37 -0.68
C PHE A 247 -21.21 -3.32 -0.27
N LEU A 248 -19.95 -2.86 -0.28
CA LEU A 248 -18.84 -3.61 0.30
C LEU A 248 -19.09 -3.93 1.78
N ILE A 249 -19.47 -2.94 2.58
CA ILE A 249 -19.73 -3.12 4.02
C ILE A 249 -20.88 -4.10 4.25
N GLU A 250 -21.95 -4.04 3.44
CA GLU A 250 -23.03 -5.03 3.49
C GLU A 250 -22.52 -6.45 3.21
N ASN A 251 -21.75 -6.63 2.12
CA ASN A 251 -21.20 -7.93 1.75
C ASN A 251 -20.27 -8.50 2.84
N VAL A 252 -19.38 -7.67 3.39
CA VAL A 252 -18.49 -8.03 4.50
C VAL A 252 -19.27 -8.42 5.75
N THR A 253 -20.30 -7.65 6.09
CA THR A 253 -21.18 -7.93 7.25
C THR A 253 -21.85 -9.28 7.10
N VAL A 254 -22.36 -9.60 5.90
CA VAL A 254 -22.96 -10.90 5.60
C VAL A 254 -21.94 -12.02 5.67
N ALA A 255 -20.74 -11.85 5.10
CA ALA A 255 -19.66 -12.84 5.15
C ALA A 255 -19.26 -13.18 6.59
N LEU A 256 -19.15 -12.17 7.45
CA LEU A 256 -18.83 -12.35 8.88
C LEU A 256 -19.99 -13.03 9.63
N THR A 257 -21.24 -12.71 9.29
CA THR A 257 -22.43 -13.28 9.96
C THR A 257 -22.64 -14.75 9.62
N LEU A 258 -22.40 -15.15 8.37
CA LEU A 258 -22.57 -16.53 7.91
C LEU A 258 -21.38 -17.44 8.25
N GLY A 259 -20.30 -16.87 8.76
CA GLY A 259 -19.06 -17.56 9.09
C GLY A 259 -18.12 -17.65 7.89
N LEU A 260 -16.83 -17.45 8.18
CA LEU A 260 -15.74 -17.67 7.23
C LEU A 260 -15.20 -19.08 7.48
N GLY A 261 -15.04 -19.87 6.41
CA GLY A 261 -14.48 -21.22 6.51
C GLY A 261 -13.11 -21.16 7.17
N GLU A 262 -12.92 -21.95 8.24
CA GLU A 262 -11.62 -22.19 8.83
C GLU A 262 -10.92 -23.27 7.99
N VAL A 263 -9.80 -22.90 7.36
CA VAL A 263 -8.86 -23.86 6.76
C VAL A 263 -7.78 -24.17 7.78
#